data_AF-A0A3B8YR07-F1
#
_entry.id   AF-A0A3B8YR07-F1
#
_cell.length_a   1.000
_cell.length_b   1.000
_cell.length_c   1.000
_cell.angle_alpha   90.00
_cell.angle_beta   90.00
_cell.angle_gamma   90.00
#
_symmetry.space_group_name_H-M   'P 1'
#
loop_
_entity.id
_entity.type
_entity.pdbx_description
1 polymer ?
#
loop_
_entity_poly.entity_id
_entity_poly.type
_entity_poly.pdbx_seq_one_letter_code
_entity_poly.pdbx_strand_id
1 'polypeptide(L)'
;TKRFVILFILGAVVQGDLLSLDPMQIRIYTNTLQAIAVGYVISAVLLLHLSRKGQVVATLLLLTGYWALLTFLGDFTPDGNFAEAVDRAVLGRVRDGVTYAEDGSWSFSDNYRYTWVLTSMVFGVTTMLGAFAGQIMKNGKDKRKNSQLLFIIGGALLVSAWLLSFQTPIIKKIWSASMTLWSGGLCFLLMALFYYIVDYKGRSNGLNWLKIYGMNSIVAYTLGMVVNFRSAAHSLLWGLEKYTGDYYSAILTFANFLILFFILQLMYKLRVFVKI
;
A
#
# COMPACT_ATOMS: atom_id res chain seq x y z
N THR A 1 -13.62 -13.40 -4.63
CA THR A 1 -12.68 -14.54 -4.61
C THR A 1 -11.60 -14.48 -5.69
N LYS A 2 -11.92 -14.44 -7.00
CA LYS A 2 -10.91 -14.39 -8.09
C LYS A 2 -9.85 -13.27 -7.94
N ARG A 3 -10.30 -12.06 -7.61
CA ARG A 3 -9.46 -10.86 -7.43
C ARG A 3 -8.44 -11.00 -6.30
N PHE A 4 -8.87 -11.54 -5.16
CA PHE A 4 -8.03 -11.82 -4.01
C PHE A 4 -6.91 -12.79 -4.36
N VAL A 5 -7.25 -13.90 -5.03
CA VAL A 5 -6.29 -14.93 -5.44
C VAL A 5 -5.24 -14.34 -6.41
N ILE A 6 -5.68 -13.54 -7.38
CA ILE A 6 -4.76 -12.89 -8.33
C ILE A 6 -3.78 -11.96 -7.61
N LEU A 7 -4.26 -11.10 -6.70
CA LEU A 7 -3.37 -10.20 -5.93
C LEU A 7 -2.41 -10.98 -5.04
N PHE A 8 -2.88 -12.08 -4.43
CA PHE A 8 -2.05 -12.89 -3.55
C PHE A 8 -0.92 -13.60 -4.32
N ILE A 9 -1.22 -14.13 -5.50
CA ILE A 9 -0.25 -14.76 -6.40
C ILE A 9 0.72 -13.72 -6.95
N LEU A 10 0.23 -12.59 -7.47
CA LEU A 10 1.10 -11.50 -7.93
C LEU A 10 2.00 -11.01 -6.82
N GLY A 11 1.49 -10.96 -5.59
CA GLY A 11 2.32 -10.67 -4.43
C GLY A 11 3.44 -11.70 -4.26
N ALA A 12 3.13 -13.00 -4.30
CA ALA A 12 4.14 -14.04 -4.19
C ALA A 12 5.21 -13.95 -5.31
N VAL A 13 4.82 -13.57 -6.53
CA VAL A 13 5.75 -13.34 -7.65
C VAL A 13 6.66 -12.12 -7.41
N VAL A 14 6.10 -11.01 -6.93
CA VAL A 14 6.83 -9.73 -6.84
C VAL A 14 7.81 -9.70 -5.66
N GLN A 15 7.44 -10.24 -4.50
CA GLN A 15 8.25 -10.17 -3.27
C GLN A 15 8.26 -11.48 -2.45
N GLY A 16 7.52 -12.50 -2.87
CA GLY A 16 7.48 -13.81 -2.21
C GLY A 16 8.55 -14.80 -2.68
N ASP A 17 9.49 -14.32 -3.51
CA ASP A 17 10.54 -15.11 -4.17
C ASP A 17 10.03 -16.34 -4.93
N LEU A 18 8.76 -16.32 -5.37
CA LEU A 18 8.16 -17.46 -6.08
C LEU A 18 8.90 -17.81 -7.39
N LEU A 19 9.59 -16.82 -7.98
CA LEU A 19 10.37 -17.00 -9.20
C LEU A 19 11.75 -17.64 -8.97
N SER A 20 12.21 -17.80 -7.71
CA SER A 20 13.42 -18.59 -7.43
C SER A 20 13.18 -20.09 -7.61
N LEU A 21 11.92 -20.53 -7.71
CA LEU A 21 11.49 -21.92 -7.88
C LEU A 21 12.02 -22.87 -6.79
N ASP A 22 12.50 -22.33 -5.67
CA ASP A 22 12.97 -23.08 -4.52
C ASP A 22 11.89 -23.09 -3.43
N PRO A 23 11.23 -24.25 -3.17
CA PRO A 23 10.23 -24.39 -2.12
C PRO A 23 10.71 -24.00 -0.71
N MET A 24 12.02 -24.00 -0.47
CA MET A 24 12.61 -23.61 0.82
C MET A 24 12.74 -22.09 0.99
N GLN A 25 12.73 -21.33 -0.10
CA GLN A 25 12.87 -19.86 -0.08
C GLN A 25 11.53 -19.13 -0.28
N ILE A 26 10.43 -19.86 -0.49
CA ILE A 26 9.09 -19.26 -0.69
C ILE A 26 8.68 -18.48 0.55
N ARG A 27 8.37 -17.20 0.34
CA ARG A 27 7.86 -16.29 1.36
C ARG A 27 6.37 -16.03 1.15
N ILE A 28 5.60 -16.11 2.22
CA ILE A 28 4.14 -15.98 2.18
C ILE A 28 3.73 -14.82 3.07
N TYR A 29 2.86 -13.95 2.55
CA TYR A 29 2.25 -12.86 3.30
C TYR A 29 3.22 -11.77 3.75
N THR A 30 4.06 -11.30 2.83
CA THR A 30 5.20 -10.43 3.13
C THR A 30 5.22 -9.13 2.34
N ASN A 31 4.09 -8.78 1.70
CA ASN A 31 4.07 -7.62 0.84
C ASN A 31 2.77 -6.83 0.79
N THR A 32 2.93 -5.65 0.19
CA THR A 32 1.87 -4.66 -0.01
C THR A 32 0.72 -5.21 -0.85
N LEU A 33 0.95 -6.08 -1.84
CA LEU A 33 -0.15 -6.64 -2.65
C LEU A 33 -1.04 -7.58 -1.84
N GLN A 34 -0.44 -8.45 -1.03
CA GLN A 34 -1.17 -9.36 -0.17
C GLN A 34 -1.89 -8.60 0.95
N ALA A 35 -1.28 -7.53 1.48
CA ALA A 35 -1.94 -6.60 2.40
C ALA A 35 -3.19 -5.94 1.78
N ILE A 36 -3.08 -5.44 0.54
CA ILE A 36 -4.23 -4.86 -0.20
C ILE A 36 -5.30 -5.93 -0.44
N ALA A 37 -4.91 -7.16 -0.79
CA ALA A 37 -5.85 -8.25 -1.02
C ALA A 37 -6.67 -8.58 0.23
N VAL A 38 -6.02 -8.68 1.39
CA VAL A 38 -6.70 -8.93 2.67
C VAL A 38 -7.57 -7.74 3.08
N GLY A 39 -7.07 -6.52 2.95
CA GLY A 39 -7.86 -5.31 3.19
C GLY A 39 -9.13 -5.24 2.33
N TYR A 40 -9.03 -5.66 1.06
CA TYR A 40 -10.18 -5.78 0.16
C TYR A 40 -11.20 -6.81 0.64
N VAL A 41 -10.77 -8.00 1.07
CA VAL A 41 -11.69 -9.04 1.57
C VAL A 41 -12.40 -8.56 2.84
N ILE A 42 -11.67 -8.00 3.80
CA ILE A 42 -12.25 -7.44 5.03
C ILE A 42 -13.29 -6.38 4.65
N SER A 43 -12.92 -5.42 3.81
CA SER A 43 -13.83 -4.35 3.40
C SER A 43 -15.05 -4.87 2.64
N ALA A 44 -14.87 -5.84 1.75
CA ALA A 44 -15.99 -6.45 1.02
C ALA A 44 -16.97 -7.14 1.97
N VAL A 45 -16.49 -7.88 2.97
CA VAL A 45 -17.34 -8.51 3.98
C VAL A 45 -18.11 -7.44 4.75
N LEU A 46 -17.44 -6.39 5.23
CA LEU A 46 -18.09 -5.30 5.97
C LEU A 46 -19.13 -4.57 5.11
N LEU A 47 -18.80 -4.28 3.85
CA LEU A 47 -19.71 -3.57 2.94
C LEU A 47 -20.95 -4.39 2.54
N LEU A 48 -20.81 -5.72 2.42
CA LEU A 48 -21.90 -6.60 2.00
C LEU A 48 -22.83 -7.00 3.15
N HIS A 49 -22.30 -7.15 4.37
CA HIS A 49 -23.08 -7.69 5.49
C HIS A 49 -23.51 -6.64 6.52
N LEU A 50 -22.90 -5.46 6.54
CA LEU A 50 -23.22 -4.42 7.54
C LEU A 50 -23.90 -3.20 6.91
N SER A 51 -24.81 -2.60 7.69
CA SER A 51 -25.37 -1.29 7.39
C SER A 51 -24.28 -0.20 7.45
N ARG A 52 -24.55 1.00 6.91
CA ARG A 52 -23.59 2.12 6.95
C ARG A 52 -23.08 2.42 8.37
N LYS A 53 -23.96 2.36 9.37
CA LYS A 53 -23.56 2.54 10.79
C LYS A 53 -22.68 1.39 11.26
N GLY A 54 -23.05 0.15 10.93
CA GLY A 54 -22.26 -1.04 11.25
C GLY A 54 -20.87 -1.03 10.61
N GLN A 55 -20.74 -0.53 9.38
CA GLN A 55 -19.45 -0.37 8.68
C GLN A 55 -18.52 0.57 9.45
N VAL A 56 -19.02 1.72 9.90
CA VAL A 56 -18.23 2.68 10.70
C VAL A 56 -17.83 2.07 12.05
N VAL A 57 -18.77 1.44 12.76
CA VAL A 57 -18.49 0.79 14.05
C VAL A 57 -17.44 -0.32 13.89
N ALA A 58 -17.59 -1.19 12.90
CA ALA A 58 -16.61 -2.25 12.64
C ALA A 58 -15.23 -1.70 12.27
N THR A 59 -15.17 -0.60 11.52
CA THR A 59 -13.90 0.06 11.16
C THR A 59 -13.22 0.62 12.40
N LEU A 60 -13.98 1.27 13.29
CA LEU A 60 -13.47 1.75 14.57
C LEU A 60 -13.02 0.61 15.48
N LEU A 61 -13.77 -0.50 15.53
CA LEU A 61 -13.40 -1.69 16.30
C LEU A 61 -12.11 -2.34 15.79
N LEU A 62 -11.91 -2.43 14.47
CA LEU A 62 -10.65 -2.94 13.91
C LEU A 62 -9.46 -2.04 14.28
N LEU A 63 -9.64 -0.71 14.19
CA LEU A 63 -8.58 0.24 14.53
C LEU A 63 -8.24 0.21 16.03
N THR A 64 -9.27 0.31 16.88
CA THR A 64 -9.11 0.35 18.34
C THR A 64 -8.69 -1.01 18.89
N GLY A 65 -9.19 -2.12 18.33
CA GLY A 65 -8.75 -3.47 18.68
C GLY A 65 -7.27 -3.68 18.38
N TYR A 66 -6.80 -3.28 17.19
CA TYR A 66 -5.38 -3.36 16.84
C TYR A 66 -4.52 -2.49 17.78
N TRP A 67 -4.94 -1.25 18.01
CA TRP A 67 -4.29 -0.34 18.94
C TRP A 67 -4.19 -0.91 20.37
N ALA A 68 -5.29 -1.48 20.88
CA ALA A 68 -5.34 -2.06 22.22
C ALA A 68 -4.42 -3.27 22.35
N LEU A 69 -4.41 -4.16 21.34
CA LEU A 69 -3.51 -5.31 21.33
C LEU A 69 -2.04 -4.89 21.39
N LEU A 70 -1.65 -3.89 20.59
CA LEU A 70 -0.27 -3.39 20.63
C LEU A 70 0.08 -2.67 21.93
N THR A 71 -0.86 -1.91 22.50
CA THR A 71 -0.60 -1.08 23.68
C THR A 71 -0.56 -1.89 24.97
N PHE A 72 -1.38 -2.94 25.08
CA PHE A 72 -1.51 -3.72 26.32
C PHE A 72 -0.74 -5.04 26.31
N LEU A 73 -0.42 -5.61 25.14
CA LEU A 73 0.27 -6.90 25.04
C LEU A 73 1.73 -6.79 24.55
N GLY A 74 2.22 -5.58 24.33
CA GLY A 74 3.60 -5.34 23.93
C GLY A 74 3.98 -3.87 24.11
N ASP A 75 5.05 -3.48 23.42
CA ASP A 75 5.48 -2.08 23.34
C ASP A 75 5.72 -1.66 21.88
N PHE A 76 6.10 -0.42 21.67
CA PHE A 76 6.40 0.13 20.34
C PHE A 76 7.89 0.09 19.99
N THR A 77 8.70 -0.64 20.76
CA THR A 77 10.11 -0.87 20.45
C THR A 77 10.24 -1.95 19.37
N PRO A 78 11.35 -2.00 18.63
CA PRO A 78 11.55 -3.02 17.61
C PRO A 78 11.47 -4.47 18.14
N ASP A 79 11.88 -4.72 19.37
CA ASP A 79 11.97 -6.08 19.93
C ASP A 79 10.79 -6.47 20.82
N GLY A 80 10.07 -5.50 21.40
CA GLY A 80 8.89 -5.73 22.23
C GLY A 80 7.54 -5.60 21.49
N ASN A 81 7.57 -5.37 20.17
CA ASN A 81 6.36 -5.22 19.38
C ASN A 81 5.53 -6.52 19.26
N PHE A 82 4.32 -6.49 19.80
CA PHE A 82 3.41 -7.64 19.80
C PHE A 82 3.05 -8.14 18.40
N ALA A 83 2.86 -7.24 17.42
CA ALA A 83 2.58 -7.65 16.05
C ALA A 83 3.73 -8.46 15.44
N GLU A 84 4.98 -8.18 15.82
CA GLU A 84 6.13 -8.94 15.35
C GLU A 84 6.20 -10.32 16.00
N ALA A 85 5.87 -10.42 17.29
CA ALA A 85 5.78 -11.71 17.97
C ALA A 85 4.73 -12.63 17.31
N VAL A 86 3.56 -12.08 16.97
CA VAL A 86 2.51 -12.82 16.25
C VAL A 86 2.98 -13.25 14.87
N ASP A 87 3.60 -12.37 14.10
CA ASP A 87 4.12 -12.71 12.77
C ASP A 87 5.20 -13.79 12.83
N ARG A 88 6.11 -13.74 13.80
CA ARG A 88 7.13 -14.78 14.01
C ARG A 88 6.50 -16.13 14.38
N ALA A 89 5.45 -16.14 15.21
CA ALA A 89 4.76 -17.36 15.60
C ALA A 89 3.90 -17.97 14.47
N VAL A 90 3.21 -17.13 13.69
CA VAL A 90 2.27 -17.59 12.66
C VAL A 90 2.95 -17.87 11.32
N LEU A 91 3.82 -16.96 10.86
CA LEU A 91 4.51 -17.10 9.57
C LEU A 91 5.79 -17.95 9.72
N GLY A 92 6.46 -17.90 10.87
CA GLY A 92 7.66 -18.69 11.13
C GLY A 92 8.67 -18.60 9.98
N ARG A 93 8.99 -19.76 9.39
CA ARG A 93 9.97 -19.89 8.30
C ARG A 93 9.60 -19.17 7.00
N VAL A 94 8.30 -18.96 6.72
CA VAL A 94 7.85 -18.34 5.45
C VAL A 94 7.77 -16.81 5.56
N ARG A 95 8.16 -16.24 6.70
CA ARG A 95 8.27 -14.80 6.90
C ARG A 95 9.47 -14.27 6.10
N ASP A 96 9.31 -13.10 5.52
CA ASP A 96 10.40 -12.39 4.86
C ASP A 96 11.42 -11.89 5.89
N GLY A 97 12.68 -11.79 5.46
CA GLY A 97 13.82 -11.57 6.33
C GLY A 97 14.23 -12.78 7.16
N VAL A 98 13.65 -13.97 6.94
CA VAL A 98 14.17 -15.22 7.52
C VAL A 98 15.19 -15.83 6.58
N THR A 99 16.37 -16.13 7.11
CA THR A 99 17.46 -16.79 6.39
C THR A 99 17.76 -18.13 7.02
N TYR A 100 18.07 -19.12 6.19
CA TYR A 100 18.59 -20.39 6.65
C TYR A 100 20.08 -20.19 6.94
N ALA A 101 20.47 -20.26 8.21
CA ALA A 101 21.85 -20.10 8.62
C ALA A 101 22.65 -21.39 8.36
N GLU A 102 23.97 -21.26 8.21
CA GLU A 102 24.87 -22.39 7.95
C GLU A 102 24.87 -23.44 9.07
N ASP A 103 24.39 -23.08 10.27
CA ASP A 103 24.23 -23.96 11.42
C ASP A 103 22.96 -24.85 11.38
N GLY A 104 22.15 -24.72 10.31
CA GLY A 104 20.90 -25.47 10.13
C GLY A 104 19.69 -24.87 10.86
N SER A 105 19.83 -23.68 11.45
CA SER A 105 18.75 -22.97 12.13
C SER A 105 18.16 -21.85 11.26
N TRP A 106 16.90 -21.48 11.53
CA TRP A 106 16.25 -20.34 10.88
C TRP A 106 16.52 -19.08 11.69
N SER A 107 17.25 -18.14 11.10
CA SER A 107 17.56 -16.85 11.71
C SER A 107 16.62 -15.75 11.19
N PHE A 108 16.09 -14.94 12.09
CA PHE A 108 15.27 -13.77 11.74
C PHE A 108 16.18 -12.56 11.60
N SER A 109 16.10 -11.85 10.47
CA SER A 109 16.87 -10.64 10.23
C SER A 109 16.47 -9.52 11.19
N ASP A 110 17.46 -8.93 11.87
CA ASP A 110 17.26 -7.79 12.77
C ASP A 110 16.78 -6.52 12.05
N ASN A 111 16.98 -6.44 10.73
CA ASN A 111 16.61 -5.28 9.93
C ASN A 111 15.16 -5.36 9.41
N TYR A 112 14.57 -6.56 9.36
CA TYR A 112 13.22 -6.78 8.85
C TYR A 112 12.16 -6.74 9.96
N ARG A 113 11.49 -5.60 10.08
CA ARG A 113 10.50 -5.32 11.13
C ARG A 113 9.10 -5.02 10.60
N TYR A 114 8.83 -5.40 9.35
CA TYR A 114 7.47 -5.31 8.80
C TYR A 114 6.60 -6.41 9.41
N THR A 115 5.33 -6.06 9.63
CA THR A 115 4.32 -6.97 10.20
C THR A 115 3.07 -6.98 9.36
N TRP A 116 2.42 -8.14 9.28
CA TRP A 116 1.39 -8.39 8.28
C TRP A 116 0.13 -9.02 8.87
N VAL A 117 0.26 -10.06 9.72
CA VAL A 117 -0.87 -10.87 10.17
C VAL A 117 -1.81 -10.02 11.01
N LEU A 118 -1.33 -9.48 12.13
CA LEU A 118 -2.16 -8.64 12.99
C LEU A 118 -2.46 -7.29 12.31
N THR A 119 -1.50 -6.78 11.53
CA THR A 119 -1.59 -5.53 10.77
C THR A 119 -2.69 -5.57 9.69
N SER A 120 -3.15 -6.75 9.31
CA SER A 120 -4.33 -6.94 8.44
C SER A 120 -5.56 -6.20 8.93
N MET A 121 -5.74 -6.05 10.25
CA MET A 121 -6.85 -5.30 10.84
C MET A 121 -6.87 -3.85 10.34
N VAL A 122 -5.72 -3.17 10.39
CA VAL A 122 -5.57 -1.77 9.98
C VAL A 122 -5.40 -1.60 8.47
N PHE A 123 -4.97 -2.62 7.73
CA PHE A 123 -5.12 -2.65 6.27
C PHE A 123 -6.60 -2.67 5.85
N GLY A 124 -7.43 -3.42 6.57
CA GLY A 124 -8.89 -3.36 6.46
C GLY A 124 -9.42 -1.95 6.71
N VAL A 125 -8.99 -1.29 7.80
CA VAL A 125 -9.35 0.11 8.10
C VAL A 125 -8.95 1.05 6.97
N THR A 126 -7.72 0.96 6.47
CA THR A 126 -7.22 1.81 5.39
C THR A 126 -8.06 1.65 4.11
N THR A 127 -8.45 0.41 3.80
CA THR A 127 -9.30 0.12 2.64
C THR A 127 -10.72 0.63 2.84
N MET A 128 -11.29 0.50 4.04
CA MET A 128 -12.60 1.05 4.41
C MET A 128 -12.62 2.58 4.37
N LEU A 129 -11.56 3.26 4.81
CA LEU A 129 -11.40 4.70 4.68
C LEU A 129 -11.50 5.14 3.22
N GLY A 130 -10.83 4.43 2.30
CA GLY A 130 -10.97 4.65 0.86
C GLY A 130 -12.40 4.40 0.35
N ALA A 131 -13.06 3.34 0.83
CA ALA A 131 -14.44 3.05 0.48
C ALA A 131 -15.41 4.15 0.95
N PHE A 132 -15.22 4.70 2.15
CA PHE A 132 -16.01 5.82 2.67
C PHE A 132 -15.80 7.09 1.84
N ALA A 133 -14.56 7.43 1.48
CA ALA A 133 -14.29 8.55 0.57
C ALA A 133 -15.03 8.36 -0.77
N GLY A 134 -14.98 7.16 -1.35
CA GLY A 134 -15.71 6.81 -2.57
C GLY A 134 -17.23 6.94 -2.42
N GLN A 135 -17.80 6.49 -1.30
CA GLN A 135 -19.23 6.61 -1.02
C GLN A 135 -19.68 8.07 -0.87
N ILE A 136 -18.87 8.92 -0.23
CA ILE A 136 -19.15 10.37 -0.10
C ILE A 136 -19.24 11.00 -1.49
N MET A 137 -18.24 10.76 -2.34
CA MET A 137 -18.20 11.32 -3.69
C MET A 137 -19.32 10.79 -4.59
N LYS A 138 -19.66 9.50 -4.48
CA LYS A 138 -20.67 8.85 -5.33
C LYS A 138 -22.11 9.25 -4.95
N ASN A 139 -22.39 9.39 -3.65
CA ASN A 139 -23.76 9.58 -3.16
C ASN A 139 -24.16 11.06 -3.01
N GLY A 140 -23.18 11.97 -2.89
CA GLY A 140 -23.47 13.38 -2.71
C GLY A 140 -23.83 14.09 -4.02
N LYS A 141 -24.91 14.86 -4.00
CA LYS A 141 -25.39 15.64 -5.17
C LYS A 141 -24.54 16.90 -5.44
N ASP A 142 -23.96 17.48 -4.39
CA ASP A 142 -23.17 18.71 -4.46
C ASP A 142 -21.67 18.39 -4.33
N LYS A 143 -20.96 18.53 -5.46
CA LYS A 143 -19.52 18.24 -5.54
C LYS A 143 -18.68 19.12 -4.61
N ARG A 144 -19.07 20.39 -4.42
CA ARG A 144 -18.33 21.30 -3.53
C ARG A 144 -18.50 20.88 -2.08
N LYS A 145 -19.72 20.57 -1.65
CA LYS A 145 -19.97 20.07 -0.29
C LYS A 145 -19.28 18.74 -0.02
N ASN A 146 -19.24 17.84 -1.00
CA ASN A 146 -18.50 16.58 -0.88
C ASN A 146 -16.99 16.83 -0.68
N SER A 147 -16.38 17.73 -1.47
CA SER A 147 -14.97 18.10 -1.28
C SER A 147 -14.73 18.70 0.11
N GLN A 148 -15.60 19.61 0.57
CA GLN A 148 -15.50 20.18 1.91
C GLN A 148 -15.61 19.12 3.01
N LEU A 149 -16.53 18.17 2.87
CA LEU A 149 -16.68 17.06 3.81
C LEU A 149 -15.43 16.18 3.84
N LEU A 150 -14.87 15.83 2.69
CA LEU A 150 -13.61 15.08 2.61
C LEU A 150 -12.46 15.85 3.27
N PHE A 151 -12.40 17.16 3.09
CA PHE A 151 -11.38 18.01 3.72
C PHE A 151 -11.52 18.03 5.24
N ILE A 152 -12.75 18.19 5.75
CA ILE A 152 -13.04 18.18 7.20
C ILE A 152 -12.68 16.82 7.81
N ILE A 153 -13.08 15.72 7.16
CA ILE A 153 -12.75 14.36 7.63
C ILE A 153 -11.23 14.15 7.59
N GLY A 154 -10.56 14.58 6.51
CA GLY A 154 -9.11 14.50 6.40
C GLY A 154 -8.39 15.24 7.53
N GLY A 155 -8.82 16.47 7.83
CA GLY A 155 -8.31 17.24 8.96
C GLY A 155 -8.57 16.55 10.31
N ALA A 156 -9.79 16.05 10.54
CA ALA A 156 -10.13 15.32 11.76
C ALA A 156 -9.29 14.05 11.95
N LEU A 157 -9.03 13.31 10.88
CA LEU A 157 -8.15 12.13 10.90
C LEU A 157 -6.71 12.51 11.25
N LEU A 158 -6.17 13.61 10.69
CA LEU A 158 -4.82 14.08 11.01
C LEU A 158 -4.70 14.56 12.46
N VAL A 159 -5.68 15.30 12.96
CA VAL A 159 -5.71 15.72 14.38
C VAL A 159 -5.80 14.50 15.28
N SER A 160 -6.66 13.52 14.95
CA SER A 160 -6.77 12.27 15.71
C SER A 160 -5.47 11.47 15.68
N ALA A 161 -4.79 11.41 14.52
CA ALA A 161 -3.49 10.76 14.38
C ALA A 161 -2.42 11.45 15.23
N TRP A 162 -2.39 12.78 15.24
CA TRP A 162 -1.46 13.56 16.02
C TRP A 162 -1.70 13.40 17.53
N LEU A 163 -2.95 13.46 17.99
CA LEU A 163 -3.29 13.20 19.39
C LEU A 163 -2.93 11.76 19.80
N LEU A 164 -3.23 10.79 18.94
CA LEU A 164 -2.87 9.39 19.18
C LEU A 164 -1.35 9.17 19.13
N SER A 165 -0.59 10.04 18.45
CA SER A 165 0.87 9.91 18.34
C SER A 165 1.60 10.07 19.67
N PHE A 166 1.00 10.76 20.65
CA PHE A 166 1.53 10.87 22.01
C PHE A 166 1.55 9.54 22.75
N GLN A 167 0.66 8.60 22.39
CA GLN A 167 0.60 7.27 22.98
C GLN A 167 1.20 6.20 22.06
N THR A 168 0.89 6.24 20.77
CA THR A 168 1.39 5.28 19.79
C THR A 168 2.13 6.02 18.67
N PRO A 169 3.47 5.95 18.62
CA PRO A 169 4.26 6.68 17.62
C PRO A 169 3.83 6.34 16.19
N ILE A 170 4.02 7.27 15.27
CA ILE A 170 3.70 7.07 13.85
C ILE A 170 4.73 6.14 13.22
N ILE A 171 4.45 4.84 13.26
CA ILE A 171 5.35 3.78 12.79
C ILE A 171 4.78 3.15 11.51
N LYS A 172 5.53 3.30 10.40
CA LYS A 172 5.20 2.72 9.10
C LYS A 172 5.38 1.21 9.05
N LYS A 173 6.43 0.67 9.68
CA LYS A 173 6.79 -0.77 9.57
C LYS A 173 5.68 -1.69 10.10
N ILE A 174 5.00 -1.26 11.17
CA ILE A 174 3.86 -1.98 11.75
C ILE A 174 2.51 -1.41 11.30
N TRP A 175 2.51 -0.38 10.45
CA TRP A 175 1.30 0.35 10.08
C TRP A 175 0.43 0.73 11.30
N SER A 176 1.06 1.30 12.33
CA SER A 176 0.43 1.67 13.60
C SER A 176 -0.92 2.39 13.43
N ALA A 177 -1.76 2.38 14.47
CA ALA A 177 -3.07 3.06 14.42
C ALA A 177 -2.93 4.56 14.12
N SER A 178 -1.94 5.24 14.71
CA SER A 178 -1.61 6.64 14.40
C SER A 178 -1.15 6.81 12.94
N MET A 179 -0.31 5.91 12.41
CA MET A 179 0.07 5.91 10.99
C MET A 179 -1.11 5.69 10.05
N THR A 180 -2.06 4.81 10.43
CA THR A 180 -3.27 4.53 9.65
C THR A 180 -4.14 5.79 9.51
N LEU A 181 -4.37 6.49 10.63
CA LEU A 181 -5.10 7.76 10.63
C LEU A 181 -4.34 8.87 9.90
N TRP A 182 -3.02 8.94 10.08
CA TRP A 182 -2.18 9.95 9.43
C TRP A 182 -2.21 9.82 7.90
N SER A 183 -1.92 8.61 7.41
CA SER A 183 -1.95 8.29 5.98
C SER A 183 -3.36 8.48 5.40
N GLY A 184 -4.39 7.98 6.10
CA GLY A 184 -5.78 8.17 5.72
C GLY A 184 -6.18 9.64 5.62
N GLY A 185 -5.79 10.46 6.60
CA GLY A 185 -6.04 11.89 6.61
C GLY A 185 -5.43 12.61 5.40
N LEU A 186 -4.16 12.34 5.09
CA LEU A 186 -3.49 12.87 3.89
C LEU A 186 -4.20 12.43 2.61
N CYS A 187 -4.60 11.16 2.50
CA CYS A 187 -5.36 10.67 1.35
C CYS A 187 -6.72 11.37 1.20
N PHE A 188 -7.42 11.63 2.30
CA PHE A 188 -8.69 12.38 2.28
C PHE A 188 -8.50 13.83 1.84
N LEU A 189 -7.44 14.52 2.31
CA LEU A 189 -7.12 15.88 1.89
C LEU A 189 -6.75 15.94 0.40
N LEU A 190 -5.92 15.02 -0.08
CA LEU A 190 -5.57 14.92 -1.50
C LEU A 190 -6.81 14.61 -2.35
N MET A 191 -7.67 13.70 -1.89
CA MET A 191 -8.94 13.41 -2.56
C MET A 191 -9.84 14.64 -2.62
N ALA A 192 -9.99 15.37 -1.50
CA ALA A 192 -10.75 16.61 -1.45
C ALA A 192 -10.24 17.65 -2.46
N LEU A 193 -8.91 17.81 -2.53
CA LEU A 193 -8.24 18.73 -3.44
C LEU A 193 -8.47 18.35 -4.91
N PHE A 194 -8.18 17.11 -5.30
CA PHE A 194 -8.34 16.67 -6.68
C PHE A 194 -9.80 16.65 -7.12
N TYR A 195 -10.72 16.23 -6.24
CA TYR A 195 -12.15 16.28 -6.53
C TYR A 195 -12.65 17.72 -6.71
N TYR A 196 -12.12 18.68 -5.94
CA TYR A 196 -12.44 20.09 -6.15
C TYR A 196 -11.90 20.65 -7.47
N ILE A 197 -10.64 20.34 -7.81
CA ILE A 197 -9.97 20.86 -9.01
C ILE A 197 -10.57 20.24 -10.28
N VAL A 198 -10.73 18.92 -10.30
CA VAL A 198 -11.15 18.17 -11.49
C VAL A 198 -12.66 18.15 -11.61
N ASP A 199 -13.38 17.66 -10.59
CA ASP A 199 -14.82 17.42 -10.71
C ASP A 199 -15.67 18.68 -10.54
N TYR A 200 -15.26 19.62 -9.68
CA TYR A 200 -16.00 20.87 -9.44
C TYR A 200 -15.53 22.02 -10.33
N LYS A 201 -14.22 22.33 -10.38
CA LYS A 201 -13.68 23.41 -11.22
C LYS A 201 -13.48 23.02 -12.70
N GLY A 202 -13.60 21.74 -13.05
CA GLY A 202 -13.43 21.26 -14.43
C GLY A 202 -12.00 21.39 -14.97
N ARG A 203 -11.00 21.59 -14.10
CA ARG A 203 -9.60 21.80 -14.52
C ARG A 203 -8.84 20.47 -14.50
N SER A 204 -8.86 19.76 -15.62
CA SER A 204 -8.08 18.52 -15.81
C SER A 204 -6.80 18.68 -16.63
N ASN A 205 -6.56 19.89 -17.17
CA ASN A 205 -5.41 20.15 -18.04
C ASN A 205 -4.09 19.93 -17.28
N GLY A 206 -3.21 19.09 -17.82
CA GLY A 206 -1.95 18.71 -17.19
C GLY A 206 -2.01 17.51 -16.23
N LEU A 207 -3.19 17.00 -15.88
CA LEU A 207 -3.35 15.83 -14.99
C LEU A 207 -3.51 14.50 -15.76
N ASN A 208 -3.47 14.54 -17.09
CA ASN A 208 -3.65 13.35 -17.93
C ASN A 208 -2.58 12.28 -17.69
N TRP A 209 -1.34 12.67 -17.37
CA TRP A 209 -0.27 11.71 -17.05
C TRP A 209 -0.55 10.95 -15.75
N LEU A 210 -1.12 11.61 -14.73
CA LEU A 210 -1.57 10.96 -13.49
C LEU A 210 -2.68 9.96 -13.77
N LYS A 211 -3.60 10.31 -14.68
CA LYS A 211 -4.65 9.39 -15.12
C LYS A 211 -4.05 8.13 -15.73
N ILE A 212 -3.13 8.26 -16.69
CA ILE A 212 -2.44 7.15 -17.37
C ILE A 212 -1.83 6.19 -16.34
N TYR A 213 -1.09 6.75 -15.38
CA TYR A 213 -0.44 5.95 -14.34
C TYR A 213 -1.46 5.29 -13.39
N GLY A 214 -2.49 6.04 -12.98
CA GLY A 214 -3.48 5.59 -12.00
C GLY A 214 -4.39 4.46 -12.49
N MET A 215 -4.78 4.47 -13.76
CA MET A 215 -5.70 3.44 -14.32
C MET A 215 -5.07 2.06 -14.46
N ASN A 216 -3.73 1.97 -14.45
CA ASN A 216 -2.97 0.72 -14.53
C ASN A 216 -1.93 0.64 -13.40
N SER A 217 -2.28 1.15 -12.21
CA SER A 217 -1.37 1.26 -11.06
C SER A 217 -0.81 -0.08 -10.57
N ILE A 218 -1.62 -1.16 -10.59
CA ILE A 218 -1.14 -2.50 -10.23
C ILE A 218 -0.10 -2.99 -11.25
N VAL A 219 -0.33 -2.74 -12.54
CA VAL A 219 0.61 -3.12 -13.60
C VAL A 219 1.91 -2.32 -13.48
N ALA A 220 1.79 -1.03 -13.20
CA ALA A 220 2.95 -0.16 -12.97
C ALA A 220 3.83 -0.69 -11.82
N TYR A 221 3.20 -1.09 -10.71
CA TYR A 221 3.91 -1.67 -9.57
C TYR A 221 4.54 -3.02 -9.90
N THR A 222 3.77 -3.96 -10.46
CA THR A 222 4.26 -5.31 -10.78
C THR A 222 5.40 -5.27 -11.79
N LEU A 223 5.25 -4.51 -12.89
CA LEU A 223 6.31 -4.37 -13.89
C LEU A 223 7.55 -3.68 -13.31
N GLY A 224 7.37 -2.63 -12.52
CA GLY A 224 8.48 -1.90 -11.92
C GLY A 224 9.30 -2.72 -10.93
N MET A 225 8.70 -3.74 -10.30
CA MET A 225 9.37 -4.64 -9.36
C MET A 225 9.95 -5.88 -10.02
N VAL A 226 9.28 -6.44 -11.04
CA VAL A 226 9.67 -7.72 -11.65
C VAL A 226 10.62 -7.51 -12.83
N VAL A 227 10.47 -6.43 -13.58
CA VAL A 227 11.23 -6.19 -14.81
C VAL A 227 12.28 -5.10 -14.59
N ASN A 228 13.55 -5.46 -14.77
CA ASN A 228 14.65 -4.52 -14.69
C ASN A 228 14.86 -3.78 -16.03
N PHE A 229 14.08 -2.74 -16.30
CA PHE A 229 14.27 -1.90 -17.49
C PHE A 229 15.56 -1.07 -17.43
N ARG A 230 16.18 -0.96 -16.26
CA ARG A 230 17.49 -0.32 -16.08
C ARG A 230 18.57 -1.01 -16.90
N SER A 231 18.48 -2.33 -17.09
CA SER A 231 19.38 -3.08 -17.97
C SER A 231 19.27 -2.65 -19.43
N ALA A 232 18.04 -2.42 -19.92
CA ALA A 232 17.82 -1.94 -21.29
C ALA A 232 18.32 -0.49 -21.46
N ALA A 233 18.06 0.37 -20.47
CA ALA A 233 18.56 1.74 -20.46
C ALA A 233 20.10 1.78 -20.44
N HIS A 234 20.74 0.93 -19.64
CA HIS A 234 22.19 0.80 -19.58
C HIS A 234 22.76 0.40 -20.94
N SER A 235 22.21 -0.64 -21.56
CA SER A 235 22.66 -1.11 -22.88
C SER A 235 22.58 -0.05 -23.98
N LEU A 236 21.64 0.90 -23.90
CA LEU A 236 21.47 1.97 -24.89
C LEU A 236 22.27 3.24 -24.54
N LEU A 237 22.47 3.51 -23.25
CA LEU A 237 23.02 4.78 -22.76
C LEU A 237 24.43 4.64 -22.17
N TRP A 238 25.07 3.46 -22.22
CA TRP A 238 26.41 3.22 -21.66
C TRP A 238 27.45 4.27 -22.11
N GLY A 239 27.38 4.74 -23.36
CA GLY A 239 28.28 5.78 -23.87
C GLY A 239 28.15 7.15 -23.19
N LEU A 240 27.08 7.40 -22.43
CA LEU A 240 26.90 8.63 -21.64
C LEU A 240 27.58 8.57 -20.28
N GLU A 241 27.96 7.39 -19.80
CA GLU A 241 28.57 7.21 -18.48
C GLU A 241 29.83 8.08 -18.34
N LYS A 242 30.71 8.06 -19.35
CA LYS A 242 31.93 8.89 -19.42
C LYS A 242 31.69 10.40 -19.36
N TYR A 243 30.49 10.88 -19.71
CA TYR A 243 30.16 12.31 -19.73
C TYR A 243 29.36 12.75 -18.51
N THR A 244 28.71 11.81 -17.83
CA THR A 244 27.72 12.13 -16.79
C THR A 244 28.16 11.69 -15.40
N GLY A 245 29.16 10.80 -15.29
CA GLY A 245 29.75 10.37 -14.02
C GLY A 245 28.66 9.93 -13.04
N ASP A 246 28.64 10.54 -11.86
CA ASP A 246 27.69 10.21 -10.77
C ASP A 246 26.21 10.38 -11.15
N TYR A 247 25.90 11.24 -12.13
CA TYR A 247 24.52 11.45 -12.60
C TYR A 247 24.01 10.30 -13.47
N TYR A 248 24.88 9.40 -13.94
CA TYR A 248 24.51 8.29 -14.80
C TYR A 248 23.45 7.38 -14.15
N SER A 249 23.59 7.09 -12.85
CA SER A 249 22.61 6.31 -12.10
C SER A 249 21.23 6.99 -12.05
N ALA A 250 21.19 8.32 -11.97
CA ALA A 250 19.94 9.08 -12.03
C ALA A 250 19.30 9.00 -13.42
N ILE A 251 20.10 9.10 -14.49
CA ILE A 251 19.65 8.95 -15.88
C ILE A 251 19.05 7.57 -16.11
N LEU A 252 19.70 6.51 -15.64
CA LEU A 252 19.18 5.14 -15.74
C LEU A 252 17.85 4.97 -15.00
N THR A 253 17.72 5.58 -13.83
CA THR A 253 16.48 5.57 -13.05
C THR A 253 15.35 6.30 -13.77
N PHE A 254 15.66 7.47 -14.33
CA PHE A 254 14.72 8.25 -15.14
C PHE A 254 14.27 7.47 -16.38
N ALA A 255 15.21 6.88 -17.11
CA ALA A 255 14.93 6.04 -18.28
C ALA A 255 14.05 4.82 -17.92
N ASN A 256 14.31 4.17 -16.78
CA ASN A 256 13.47 3.08 -16.27
C ASN A 256 12.00 3.53 -16.06
N PHE A 257 11.79 4.67 -15.40
CA PHE A 257 10.44 5.22 -15.22
C PHE A 257 9.79 5.67 -16.54
N LEU A 258 10.59 6.16 -17.49
CA LEU A 258 10.13 6.62 -18.79
C LEU A 258 9.70 5.46 -19.69
N ILE A 259 10.45 4.35 -19.70
CA ILE A 259 10.04 3.10 -20.36
C ILE A 259 8.73 2.58 -19.76
N LEU A 260 8.66 2.50 -18.43
CA LEU A 260 7.44 2.09 -17.74
C LEU A 260 6.25 3.00 -18.09
N PHE A 261 6.47 4.31 -18.12
CA PHE A 261 5.43 5.27 -18.51
C PHE A 261 4.94 5.04 -19.95
N PHE A 262 5.84 4.78 -20.91
CA PHE A 262 5.44 4.49 -22.28
C PHE A 262 4.63 3.21 -22.42
N ILE A 263 4.97 2.16 -21.66
CA ILE A 263 4.18 0.93 -21.60
C ILE A 263 2.76 1.26 -21.11
N LEU A 264 2.63 2.01 -20.01
CA LEU A 264 1.33 2.41 -19.46
C LEU A 264 0.56 3.33 -20.43
N GLN A 265 1.26 4.21 -21.14
CA GLN A 265 0.65 5.08 -22.14
C GLN A 265 0.13 4.29 -23.34
N LEU A 266 0.86 3.25 -23.78
CA LEU A 266 0.40 2.34 -24.83
C LEU A 266 -0.85 1.58 -24.37
N MET A 267 -0.83 1.02 -23.17
CA MET A 267 -2.00 0.37 -22.57
C MET A 267 -3.20 1.32 -22.50
N TYR A 268 -2.98 2.58 -22.12
CA TYR A 268 -4.03 3.58 -22.10
C TYR A 268 -4.62 3.87 -23.49
N LYS A 269 -3.76 4.07 -24.50
CA LYS A 269 -4.19 4.30 -25.89
C LYS A 269 -4.98 3.12 -26.45
N LEU A 270 -4.55 1.89 -26.12
CA LEU A 270 -5.22 0.64 -26.52
C LEU A 270 -6.45 0.32 -25.65
N ARG A 271 -6.79 1.14 -24.66
CA ARG A 271 -7.87 0.93 -23.69
C ARG A 271 -7.78 -0.40 -22.93
N VAL A 272 -6.55 -0.89 -22.71
CA VAL A 272 -6.28 -2.07 -21.89
C VAL A 272 -6.15 -1.62 -20.43
N PHE A 273 -7.12 -2.00 -19.62
CA PHE A 273 -7.18 -1.68 -18.19
C PHE A 273 -7.25 -2.95 -17.37
N VAL A 274 -6.19 -3.24 -16.63
CA VAL A 274 -6.15 -4.41 -15.76
C VAL A 274 -6.95 -4.09 -14.49
N LYS A 275 -8.18 -4.60 -14.44
CA LYS A 275 -9.08 -4.45 -13.29
C LYS A 275 -9.00 -5.71 -12.43
N ILE A 276 -8.31 -5.60 -11.30
CA ILE A 276 -8.30 -6.60 -10.24
C ILE A 276 -9.14 -6.07 -9.08
#